data_AF-A0A7C7D6B6-F1
#
_entry.id   AF-A0A7C7D6B6-F1
#
_cell.length_a   1.000
_cell.length_b   1.000
_cell.length_c   1.000
_cell.angle_alpha   90.00
_cell.angle_beta   90.00
_cell.angle_gamma   90.00
#
_symmetry.space_group_name_H-M   'P 1'
#
loop_
_entity.id
_entity.type
_entity.pdbx_description
1 polymer ?
#
loop_
_entity_poly.entity_id
_entity_poly.type
_entity_poly.pdbx_seq_one_letter_code
_entity_poly.pdbx_strand_id
1 'polypeptide(L)' 'MKIKRYVGSNLQEAILKVKMDMGNDAIILSTRNIRQKGLLKLFSKPMTEVVAALDESKGLETTLESKVNNMEAVLNRI' A
#
# COMPACT_ATOMS: atom_id res chain seq x y z
N MET A 1 -13.06 4.60 7.90
CA MET A 1 -12.38 4.37 6.60
C MET A 1 -12.13 5.64 5.80
N LYS A 2 -10.86 5.97 5.50
CA LYS A 2 -10.40 7.02 4.57
C LYS A 2 -9.73 6.37 3.37
N ILE A 3 -10.08 6.74 2.13
CA ILE A 3 -9.50 6.16 0.91
C ILE A 3 -8.81 7.26 0.09
N LYS A 4 -7.57 7.02 -0.35
CA LYS A 4 -6.83 7.97 -1.18
C LYS A 4 -5.97 7.27 -2.22
N ARG A 5 -5.74 7.96 -3.33
CA ARG A 5 -5.00 7.48 -4.49
C ARG A 5 -3.69 8.24 -4.63
N TYR A 6 -2.61 7.50 -4.82
CA TYR A 6 -1.25 8.01 -4.93
C TYR A 6 -0.63 7.57 -6.24
N VAL A 7 0.21 8.42 -6.82
CA VAL A 7 0.95 8.12 -8.04
C VAL A 7 2.43 8.39 -7.80
N GLY A 8 3.26 7.43 -8.19
CA GLY A 8 4.72 7.51 -8.12
C GLY A 8 5.35 7.07 -9.44
N SER A 9 6.62 7.44 -9.64
CA SER A 9 7.40 7.00 -10.80
C SER A 9 7.61 5.49 -10.79
N ASN A 10 7.55 4.88 -9.61
CA ASN A 10 7.54 3.44 -9.39
C ASN A 10 6.67 3.10 -8.16
N LEU A 11 6.51 1.81 -7.90
CA LEU A 11 5.72 1.31 -6.77
C LEU A 11 6.27 1.79 -5.42
N GLN A 12 7.59 1.78 -5.23
CA GLN A 12 8.21 2.16 -3.95
C GLN A 12 7.94 3.62 -3.60
N GLU A 13 8.04 4.51 -4.58
CA GLU A 13 7.74 5.93 -4.41
C GLU A 13 6.25 6.14 -4.09
N ALA A 14 5.35 5.42 -4.77
CA ALA A 14 3.92 5.51 -4.50
C ALA A 14 3.57 5.00 -3.09
N ILE A 15 4.19 3.90 -2.64
CA ILE A 15 4.05 3.38 -1.27
C ILE A 15 4.63 4.34 -0.24
N LEU A 16 5.78 4.97 -0.53
CA LEU A 16 6.37 5.96 0.37
C LEU A 16 5.40 7.13 0.59
N LYS A 17 4.75 7.61 -0.47
CA LYS A 17 3.72 8.66 -0.36
C LYS A 17 2.53 8.20 0.48
N VAL A 18 2.08 6.96 0.33
CA VAL A 18 1.03 6.39 1.20
C VAL A 18 1.47 6.43 2.65
N LYS A 19 2.68 5.93 2.98
CA LYS A 19 3.18 5.89 4.36
C LYS A 19 3.34 7.28 4.98
N MET A 20 3.84 8.24 4.20
CA MET A 20 4.02 9.62 4.67
C MET A 20 2.69 10.34 4.96
N ASP A 21 1.63 10.01 4.23
CA ASP A 21 0.34 10.70 4.32
C ASP A 21 -0.68 9.96 5.22
N MET A 22 -0.74 8.62 5.13
CA MET A 22 -1.73 7.78 5.84
C MET A 22 -1.13 6.98 7.00
N GLY A 23 0.19 6.96 7.15
CA GLY A 23 0.88 6.16 8.15
C GLY A 23 1.10 4.70 7.74
N ASN A 24 1.68 3.93 8.66
CA ASN A 24 2.04 2.52 8.42
C ASN A 24 0.84 1.57 8.44
N ASP A 25 -0.28 1.99 9.00
CA ASP A 25 -1.51 1.17 9.15
C ASP A 25 -2.41 1.23 7.91
N ALA A 26 -1.96 1.91 6.85
CA ALA A 26 -2.70 2.01 5.61
C ALA A 26 -2.71 0.67 4.86
N ILE A 27 -3.91 0.21 4.49
CA ILE A 27 -4.15 -1.00 3.71
C ILE A 27 -4.12 -0.64 2.23
N ILE A 28 -3.25 -1.29 1.45
CA ILE A 28 -3.24 -1.11 0.00
C ILE A 28 -4.38 -1.91 -0.63
N LEU A 29 -5.30 -1.22 -1.30
CA LEU A 29 -6.44 -1.83 -1.97
C LEU A 29 -6.10 -2.29 -3.39
N SER A 30 -5.33 -1.49 -4.12
CA SER A 30 -5.00 -1.79 -5.51
C SER A 30 -3.72 -1.11 -5.95
N THR A 31 -2.98 -1.77 -6.82
CA THR A 31 -1.81 -1.24 -7.49
C THR A 31 -1.92 -1.47 -8.98
N ARG A 32 -1.71 -0.45 -9.80
CA ARG A 32 -1.71 -0.58 -11.26
C ARG A 32 -0.70 0.34 -11.91
N ASN A 33 -0.13 -0.10 -13.02
CA ASN A 33 0.69 0.77 -13.85
C ASN A 33 -0.20 1.63 -14.75
N ILE A 34 0.08 2.92 -14.80
CA ILE A 34 -0.64 3.90 -15.59
C ILE A 34 0.33 4.62 -16.53
N ARG A 35 -0.11 4.92 -17.74
CA ARG A 35 0.59 5.87 -18.62
C ARG A 35 -0.09 7.22 -18.47
N GLN A 36 0.69 8.29 -18.32
CA GLN A 36 0.12 9.64 -18.23
C GLN A 36 -0.56 9.99 -19.55
N LYS A 37 -1.81 10.46 -19.47
CA LYS A 37 -2.58 10.89 -20.65
C LYS A 37 -2.04 12.22 -21.19
N GLY A 38 -2.06 12.38 -22.51
CA GLY A 38 -1.67 13.60 -23.23
C GLY A 38 -0.87 13.30 -24.50
N LEU A 39 -1.08 14.10 -25.56
CA LEU A 39 -0.42 13.92 -26.87
C LEU A 39 1.11 13.93 -26.78
N LEU A 40 1.69 14.75 -25.89
CA LEU A 40 3.13 14.81 -25.63
C LEU A 40 3.66 13.71 -24.69
N LYS A 41 2.76 12.97 -24.04
CA LYS A 41 3.08 11.99 -22.99
C LYS A 41 2.84 10.55 -23.43
N LEU A 42 2.51 10.31 -24.71
CA LEU A 42 2.36 8.96 -25.25
C LEU A 42 3.67 8.15 -25.20
N PHE A 43 4.83 8.83 -25.16
CA PHE A 43 6.16 8.24 -24.97
C PHE A 43 6.69 8.37 -23.53
N SER A 44 5.89 8.89 -22.59
CA SER A 44 6.34 9.07 -21.21
C SER A 44 6.45 7.73 -20.47
N LYS A 45 7.39 7.67 -19.51
CA LYS A 45 7.63 6.46 -18.73
C LYS A 45 6.35 6.03 -17.99
N PRO A 46 6.06 4.71 -17.93
CA PRO A 46 4.94 4.22 -17.14
C PRO A 46 5.13 4.61 -15.68
N MET A 47 4.05 5.01 -15.01
CA MET A 47 4.00 5.34 -13.60
C MET A 47 3.19 4.27 -12.86
N THR A 48 3.29 4.25 -11.53
CA THR A 48 2.51 3.34 -10.69
C THR A 48 1.50 4.12 -9.86
N GLU A 49 0.25 3.69 -9.92
CA GLU A 49 -0.85 4.15 -9.10
C GLU A 49 -1.11 3.15 -7.98
N VAL A 50 -1.27 3.66 -6.76
CA VAL A 50 -1.57 2.91 -5.55
C VAL A 50 -2.79 3.52 -4.89
N VAL A 51 -3.82 2.71 -4.67
CA VAL A 51 -5.00 3.10 -3.90
C VAL A 51 -4.87 2.49 -2.52
N ALA A 52 -4.94 3.33 -1.48
CA ALA A 52 -4.80 2.92 -0.10
C ALA A 52 -6.02 3.37 0.71
N ALA A 53 -6.34 2.59 1.74
CA ALA A 53 -7.38 2.87 2.71
C ALA A 53 -6.82 2.82 4.13
N LEU A 54 -7.21 3.77 4.98
CA LEU A 54 -6.93 3.75 6.41
C LEU A 54 -8.25 3.51 7.12
N ASP A 55 -8.35 2.40 7.84
CA ASP A 55 -9.50 2.13 8.69
C ASP A 55 -9.08 2.11 10.16
N GLU A 56 -9.47 3.17 10.88
CA GLU A 56 -9.11 3.39 12.28
C GLU A 56 -9.66 2.28 13.20
N SER A 57 -10.65 1.50 12.75
CA SER A 57 -11.22 0.34 13.45
C SER A 57 -10.44 -0.97 13.32
N LYS A 58 -9.60 -1.14 12.28
CA LYS A 58 -9.02 -2.46 11.93
C LYS A 58 -7.55 -2.66 12.29
N GLY A 59 -6.81 -1.62 12.67
CA GLY A 59 -5.38 -1.72 12.98
C GLY A 59 -5.04 -2.71 14.11
N LEU A 60 -5.99 -2.97 15.01
CA LEU A 60 -5.81 -3.90 16.11
C LEU A 60 -5.87 -5.37 15.67
N GLU A 61 -6.73 -5.72 14.72
CA GLU A 61 -7.01 -7.11 14.33
C GLU A 61 -5.84 -7.71 13.55
N THR A 62 -5.31 -6.99 12.55
CA THR A 62 -4.19 -7.46 11.72
C THR A 62 -2.88 -7.57 12.51
N THR A 63 -2.68 -6.70 13.51
CA THR A 63 -1.49 -6.75 14.38
C THR A 63 -1.52 -7.96 15.31
N LEU A 64 -2.70 -8.34 15.80
CA LEU A 64 -2.89 -9.52 16.65
C LEU A 64 -2.71 -10.81 15.85
N GLU A 65 -3.32 -10.90 14.66
CA GLU A 65 -3.15 -12.05 13.75
C GLU A 65 -1.67 -12.28 13.39
N SER A 66 -0.93 -11.19 13.12
CA SER A 66 0.51 -11.26 12.82
C SER A 66 1.35 -11.76 14.00
N LYS A 67 0.97 -11.39 15.22
CA LYS A 67 1.65 -11.85 16.46
C LYS A 67 1.35 -13.31 16.76
N VAL A 68 0.10 -13.73 16.58
CA VAL A 68 -0.33 -15.12 16.77
C VAL A 68 0.37 -16.04 15.77
N ASN A 69 0.36 -15.70 14.47
CA ASN A 69 1.04 -16.48 13.44
C ASN A 69 2.55 -16.62 13.69
N ASN A 70 3.21 -15.55 14.16
CA ASN A 70 4.62 -15.63 14.52
C ASN A 70 4.87 -16.50 15.76
N MET A 71 3.96 -16.49 16.74
CA MET A 71 4.06 -17.36 17.93
C MET A 71 3.88 -18.84 17.55
N GLU A 72 2.89 -19.16 16.72
CA GLU A 72 2.68 -20.52 16.21
C GLU A 72 3.87 -21.02 15.40
N ALA A 73 4.47 -20.17 14.56
CA ALA A 73 5.67 -20.50 13.80
C ALA A 73 6.89 -20.80 14.71
N VAL A 74 6.97 -20.18 15.88
CA VAL A 74 8.01 -20.46 16.88
C VAL A 74 7.75 -21.80 17.57
N LEU A 75 6.48 -22.09 17.93
CA LEU A 75 6.10 -23.35 18.57
C LEU A 75 6.32 -24.56 17.66
N ASN A 76 6.04 -24.44 16.36
CA ASN A 76 6.26 -25.51 15.37
C ASN A 76 7.73 -25.79 15.04
N ARG A 77 8.68 -25.01 15.59
CA ARG A 77 10.13 -25.22 15.42
C ARG A 77 10.78 -25.95 16.60
N ILE A 78 10.03 -26.24 17.66
CA ILE A 78 10.46 -27.01 18.85
C ILE A 78 10.03 -28.47 18.68
#